data_AF-A0A2T4IC05-F1
#
_entry.id   AF-A0A2T4IC05-F1
#
_cell.length_a   1.000
_cell.length_b   1.000
_cell.length_c   1.000
_cell.angle_alpha   90.00
_cell.angle_beta   90.00
_cell.angle_gamma   90.00
#
_symmetry.space_group_name_H-M   'P 1'
#
loop_
_entity.id
_entity.type
_entity.pdbx_description
1 polymer ?
#
loop_
_entity_poly.entity_id
_entity_poly.type
_entity_poly.pdbx_seq_one_letter_code
_entity_poly.pdbx_strand_id
1 'polypeptide(L)'
;MTQSVSSQQTSGLLDLLLRAGDAWRNWRALLVLAGTALLFVVLIGAGGAGAASGSGFVAFVAGLIAFFILLTGFSAAGVLLMDQATEMEPRGMGAAIVDGFFCTLRYIVLALAAFLVTVLFAIVVAILLYLCKIPGLGPVLYAVLFPILAIVSAFFFAAYYLFFLLAGPTLWSGSTLREAIARLYAIITQKPAQAIIAALMLSILVALVSGILFTAVTAGVFFVGGLSAPILGGFGGLESMMMGGMGRGGFQGLAVAGAFGTGLVYALVAAAVFVVMILGSCYVYLHLTADMDFAAAEAALEERMRKTREQASRLKEEAERRAREAKEEAQRRTEAMRVAASERAARKAEEDAARAAAAVDAADAPATETAPPAAAAANACPACQSPVHADDMFCGNCGHRLKQPG
;
A
#
# COMPACT_ATOMS: atom_id res chain seq x y z
N MET A 1 42.18 17.33 14.11
CA MET A 1 41.00 17.15 14.98
C MET A 1 39.90 16.27 14.36
N THR A 2 39.71 16.24 13.04
CA THR A 2 38.75 15.32 12.37
C THR A 2 39.16 13.83 12.38
N GLN A 3 40.46 13.53 12.35
CA GLN A 3 40.93 12.12 12.39
C GLN A 3 40.78 11.45 13.76
N SER A 4 40.93 12.19 14.86
CA SER A 4 40.80 11.63 16.22
C SER A 4 39.35 11.33 16.60
N VAL A 5 38.39 12.10 16.07
CA VAL A 5 36.96 11.84 16.29
C VAL A 5 36.52 10.58 15.55
N SER A 6 36.99 10.38 14.31
CA SER A 6 36.65 9.19 13.51
C SER A 6 37.16 7.89 14.14
N SER A 7 38.41 7.88 14.65
CA SER A 7 38.98 6.68 15.28
C SER A 7 38.35 6.33 16.64
N GLN A 8 37.94 7.33 17.41
CA GLN A 8 37.26 7.13 18.70
C GLN A 8 35.79 6.73 18.51
N GLN A 9 35.17 7.19 17.42
CA GLN A 9 33.80 6.82 17.05
C GLN A 9 33.73 5.40 16.46
N THR A 10 34.74 4.94 15.71
CA THR A 10 34.79 3.57 15.17
C THR A 10 35.07 2.53 16.24
N SER A 11 35.90 2.83 17.25
CA SER A 11 36.18 1.90 18.36
C SER A 11 34.96 1.69 19.26
N GLY A 12 34.19 2.74 19.55
CA GLY A 12 32.92 2.63 20.29
C GLY A 12 31.87 1.81 19.54
N LEU A 13 31.74 2.01 18.23
CA LEU A 13 30.80 1.27 17.39
C LEU A 13 31.17 -0.22 17.27
N LEU A 14 32.46 -0.55 17.22
CA LEU A 14 32.92 -1.94 17.19
C LEU A 14 32.62 -2.67 18.52
N ASP A 15 32.80 -2.00 19.67
CA ASP A 15 32.44 -2.55 20.98
C ASP A 15 30.92 -2.80 21.09
N LEU A 16 30.10 -1.87 20.58
CA LEU A 16 28.64 -2.03 20.48
C LEU A 16 28.23 -3.24 19.62
N LEU A 17 28.95 -3.50 18.53
CA LEU A 17 28.69 -4.65 17.65
C LEU A 17 29.14 -5.98 18.27
N LEU A 18 30.22 -6.01 19.04
CA LEU A 18 30.64 -7.20 19.79
C LEU A 18 29.65 -7.52 20.91
N ARG A 19 29.12 -6.50 21.60
CA ARG A 19 28.04 -6.65 22.59
C ARG A 19 26.72 -7.11 21.97
N ALA A 20 26.48 -6.90 20.68
CA ALA A 20 25.32 -7.51 20.01
C ALA A 20 25.37 -9.06 20.04
N GLY A 21 26.55 -9.66 20.23
CA GLY A 21 26.71 -11.10 20.50
C GLY A 21 26.16 -11.54 21.85
N ASP A 22 26.06 -10.63 22.83
CA ASP A 22 25.44 -10.92 24.14
C ASP A 22 23.92 -11.12 24.06
N ALA A 23 23.32 -10.92 22.88
CA ALA A 23 21.91 -11.19 22.66
C ALA A 23 21.55 -12.65 22.99
N TRP A 24 22.52 -13.57 22.88
CA TRP A 24 22.33 -14.98 23.25
C TRP A 24 22.20 -15.22 24.75
N ARG A 25 22.59 -14.27 25.60
CA ARG A 25 22.44 -14.39 27.06
C ARG A 25 20.98 -14.25 27.50
N ASN A 26 20.14 -13.59 26.70
CA ASN A 26 18.72 -13.43 26.98
C ASN A 26 17.91 -14.58 26.35
N TRP A 27 17.97 -15.73 27.02
CA TRP A 27 17.26 -16.94 26.60
C TRP A 27 15.74 -16.73 26.49
N ARG A 28 15.15 -15.80 27.25
CA ARG A 28 13.72 -15.45 27.17
C ARG A 28 13.38 -14.85 25.81
N ALA A 29 14.16 -13.88 25.34
CA ALA A 29 13.97 -13.27 24.03
C ALA A 29 14.15 -14.30 22.90
N LEU A 30 15.18 -15.15 23.01
CA LEU A 30 15.41 -16.25 22.07
C LEU A 30 14.22 -17.22 22.00
N LEU A 31 13.67 -17.65 23.15
CA LEU A 31 12.54 -18.56 23.18
C LEU A 31 11.27 -17.94 22.60
N VAL A 32 10.99 -16.67 22.91
CA VAL A 32 9.81 -15.98 22.36
C VAL A 32 9.93 -15.88 20.84
N LEU A 33 11.09 -15.50 20.34
CA LEU A 33 11.30 -15.32 18.90
C LEU A 33 11.29 -16.67 18.16
N ALA A 34 11.98 -17.69 18.69
CA ALA A 34 11.97 -19.03 18.12
C ALA A 34 10.57 -19.67 18.19
N GLY A 35 9.87 -19.56 19.33
CA GLY A 35 8.53 -20.12 19.51
C GLY A 35 7.51 -19.49 18.56
N THR A 36 7.54 -18.17 18.39
CA THR A 36 6.65 -17.48 17.44
C THR A 36 7.02 -17.75 15.99
N ALA A 37 8.31 -17.88 15.66
CA ALA A 37 8.75 -18.27 14.31
C ALA A 37 8.36 -19.72 13.95
N LEU A 38 8.45 -20.65 14.90
CA LEU A 38 7.98 -22.03 14.71
C LEU A 38 6.46 -22.07 14.53
N LEU A 39 5.71 -21.35 15.38
CA LEU A 39 4.25 -21.27 15.27
C LEU A 39 3.80 -20.63 13.95
N PHE A 40 4.55 -19.63 13.46
CA PHE A 40 4.35 -19.06 12.13
C PHE A 40 4.46 -20.13 11.04
N VAL A 41 5.52 -20.95 11.04
CA VAL A 41 5.70 -22.04 10.07
C VAL A 41 4.58 -23.08 10.18
N VAL A 42 4.17 -23.45 11.40
CA VAL A 42 3.04 -24.38 11.64
C VAL A 42 1.76 -23.85 11.02
N LEU A 43 1.41 -22.59 11.24
CA LEU A 43 0.19 -21.98 10.74
C LEU A 43 0.22 -21.77 9.22
N ILE A 44 1.36 -21.37 8.65
CA ILE A 44 1.53 -21.27 7.20
C ILE A 44 1.46 -22.65 6.55
N GLY A 45 2.06 -23.68 7.15
CA GLY A 45 1.96 -25.07 6.69
C GLY A 45 0.51 -25.57 6.69
N ALA A 46 -0.21 -25.33 7.79
CA ALA A 46 -1.64 -25.67 7.90
C ALA A 46 -2.50 -24.89 6.90
N GLY A 47 -2.22 -23.59 6.71
CA GLY A 47 -2.89 -22.75 5.72
C GLY A 47 -2.62 -23.20 4.29
N GLY A 48 -1.38 -23.59 3.97
CA GLY A 48 -1.00 -24.15 2.68
C GLY A 48 -1.70 -25.48 2.39
N ALA A 49 -1.84 -26.36 3.40
CA ALA A 49 -2.64 -27.57 3.28
C ALA A 49 -4.13 -27.25 3.02
N GLY A 50 -4.68 -26.22 3.66
CA GLY A 50 -6.04 -25.71 3.40
C GLY A 50 -6.22 -25.08 2.02
N ALA A 51 -5.21 -24.41 1.47
CA ALA A 51 -5.24 -23.93 0.09
C ALA A 51 -5.30 -25.10 -0.89
N ALA A 52 -4.50 -26.15 -0.65
CA ALA A 52 -4.46 -27.35 -1.48
C ALA A 52 -5.80 -28.11 -1.47
N SER A 53 -6.60 -28.00 -0.41
CA SER A 53 -7.96 -28.55 -0.36
C SER A 53 -9.03 -27.65 -1.01
N GLY A 54 -8.64 -26.56 -1.66
CA GLY A 54 -9.54 -25.63 -2.37
C GLY A 54 -10.07 -24.47 -1.51
N SER A 55 -9.63 -24.35 -0.26
CA SER A 55 -10.10 -23.31 0.67
C SER A 55 -9.10 -22.15 0.78
N GLY A 56 -8.99 -21.34 -0.27
CA GLY A 56 -8.10 -20.16 -0.28
C GLY A 56 -8.34 -19.18 0.88
N PHE A 57 -9.58 -19.10 1.37
CA PHE A 57 -9.92 -18.32 2.56
C PHE A 57 -9.23 -18.82 3.84
N VAL A 58 -9.14 -20.14 4.06
CA VAL A 58 -8.46 -20.72 5.22
C VAL A 58 -6.97 -20.39 5.17
N ALA A 59 -6.36 -20.48 3.99
CA ALA A 59 -4.97 -20.11 3.79
C ALA A 59 -4.70 -18.64 4.07
N PHE A 60 -5.59 -17.75 3.60
CA PHE A 60 -5.51 -16.32 3.86
C PHE A 60 -5.63 -16.00 5.35
N VAL A 61 -6.63 -16.55 6.04
CA VAL A 61 -6.85 -16.33 7.48
C VAL A 61 -5.69 -16.89 8.30
N ALA A 62 -5.23 -18.11 7.99
CA ALA A 62 -4.07 -18.71 8.65
C ALA A 62 -2.80 -17.86 8.44
N GLY A 63 -2.60 -17.33 7.22
CA GLY A 63 -1.49 -16.43 6.90
C GLY A 63 -1.53 -15.12 7.69
N LEU A 64 -2.70 -14.50 7.82
CA LEU A 64 -2.87 -13.29 8.63
C LEU A 64 -2.59 -13.53 10.12
N ILE A 65 -3.12 -14.63 10.68
CA ILE A 65 -2.89 -15.00 12.08
C ILE A 65 -1.41 -15.29 12.31
N ALA A 66 -0.78 -16.06 11.41
CA ALA A 66 0.64 -16.37 11.48
C ALA A 66 1.50 -15.09 11.48
N PHE A 67 1.24 -14.19 10.52
CA PHE A 67 1.96 -12.92 10.42
C PHE A 67 1.81 -12.07 11.68
N PHE A 68 0.60 -11.98 12.24
CA PHE A 68 0.35 -11.23 13.47
C PHE A 68 1.09 -11.83 14.68
N ILE A 69 1.14 -13.16 14.80
CA ILE A 69 1.91 -13.86 15.84
C ILE A 69 3.41 -13.58 15.70
N LEU A 70 3.93 -13.63 14.48
CA LEU A 70 5.35 -13.36 14.20
C LEU A 70 5.72 -11.92 14.58
N LEU A 71 4.90 -10.94 14.21
CA LEU A 71 5.12 -9.54 14.60
C LEU A 71 5.02 -9.32 16.10
N THR A 72 4.09 -10.00 16.77
CA THR A 72 3.96 -9.96 18.23
C THR A 72 5.20 -10.54 18.90
N GLY A 73 5.72 -11.67 18.41
CA GLY A 73 6.97 -12.26 18.88
C GLY A 73 8.19 -11.37 18.65
N PHE A 74 8.31 -10.78 17.46
CA PHE A 74 9.34 -9.80 17.12
C PHE A 74 9.32 -8.60 18.08
N SER A 75 8.13 -8.04 18.34
CA SER A 75 7.96 -6.91 19.25
C SER A 75 8.23 -7.27 20.71
N ALA A 76 7.76 -8.44 21.18
CA ALA A 76 7.98 -8.92 22.53
C ALA A 76 9.47 -9.21 22.81
N ALA A 77 10.17 -9.83 21.84
CA ALA A 77 11.61 -9.99 21.90
C ALA A 77 12.33 -8.62 21.88
N GLY A 78 11.85 -7.68 21.07
CA GLY A 78 12.29 -6.29 21.06
C GLY A 78 12.24 -5.62 22.43
N VAL A 79 11.11 -5.72 23.14
CA VAL A 79 10.96 -5.18 24.49
C VAL A 79 11.96 -5.83 25.47
N LEU A 80 12.09 -7.16 25.45
CA LEU A 80 13.04 -7.87 26.33
C LEU A 80 14.50 -7.51 26.05
N LEU A 81 14.87 -7.31 24.79
CA LEU A 81 16.23 -6.93 24.38
C LEU A 81 16.49 -5.44 24.62
N MET A 82 15.46 -4.59 24.54
CA MET A 82 15.55 -3.19 24.93
C MET A 82 15.75 -3.03 26.44
N ASP A 83 15.05 -3.83 27.26
CA ASP A 83 15.27 -3.90 28.71
C ASP A 83 16.72 -4.33 29.02
N GLN A 84 17.25 -5.33 28.30
CA GLN A 84 18.65 -5.76 28.42
C GLN A 84 19.62 -4.64 28.01
N ALA A 85 19.38 -3.95 26.89
CA ALA A 85 20.25 -2.88 26.40
C ALA A 85 20.27 -1.66 27.34
N THR A 86 19.18 -1.44 28.07
CA THR A 86 19.03 -0.36 29.07
C THR A 86 19.46 -0.80 30.47
N GLU A 87 19.97 -2.04 30.62
CA GLU A 87 20.39 -2.64 31.90
C GLU A 87 19.27 -2.65 32.97
N MET A 88 18.00 -2.74 32.55
CA MET A 88 16.85 -2.83 33.45
C MET A 88 16.59 -4.28 33.92
N GLU A 89 15.86 -4.44 35.03
CA GLU A 89 15.49 -5.77 35.52
C GLU A 89 14.64 -6.54 34.49
N PRO A 90 14.94 -7.83 34.23
CA PRO A 90 14.25 -8.58 33.18
C PRO A 90 12.77 -8.80 33.50
N ARG A 91 11.88 -8.18 32.72
CA ARG A 91 10.43 -8.41 32.80
C ARG A 91 10.07 -9.88 32.63
N GLY A 92 8.97 -10.29 33.25
CA GLY A 92 8.39 -11.61 33.02
C GLY A 92 7.93 -11.78 31.56
N MET A 93 8.03 -12.99 31.01
CA MET A 93 7.68 -13.27 29.61
C MET A 93 6.23 -12.89 29.28
N GLY A 94 5.29 -13.10 30.21
CA GLY A 94 3.88 -12.74 30.00
C GLY A 94 3.66 -11.24 29.82
N ALA A 95 4.31 -10.41 30.64
CA ALA A 95 4.25 -8.96 30.51
C ALA A 95 4.85 -8.49 29.18
N ALA A 96 5.99 -9.08 28.78
CA ALA A 96 6.62 -8.76 27.50
C ALA A 96 5.75 -9.12 26.29
N ILE A 97 4.97 -10.19 26.33
CA ILE A 97 4.03 -10.55 25.25
C ILE A 97 2.90 -9.54 25.16
N VAL A 98 2.35 -9.09 26.30
CA VAL A 98 1.28 -8.07 26.33
C VAL A 98 1.80 -6.74 25.79
N ASP A 99 2.97 -6.30 26.26
CA ASP A 99 3.62 -5.08 25.76
C ASP A 99 3.94 -5.20 24.26
N GLY A 100 4.44 -6.37 23.84
CA GLY A 100 4.72 -6.70 22.44
C GLY A 100 3.49 -6.67 21.56
N PHE A 101 2.33 -7.10 22.06
CA PHE A 101 1.05 -7.05 21.34
C PHE A 101 0.62 -5.59 21.07
N PHE A 102 0.63 -4.73 22.09
CA PHE A 102 0.30 -3.32 21.92
C PHE A 102 1.33 -2.58 21.05
N CYS A 103 2.61 -2.95 21.17
CA CYS A 103 3.66 -2.45 20.29
C CYS A 103 3.41 -2.85 18.83
N THR A 104 2.96 -4.08 18.59
CA THR A 104 2.62 -4.58 17.25
C THR A 104 1.49 -3.78 16.63
N LEU A 105 0.44 -3.46 17.38
CA LEU A 105 -0.64 -2.60 16.88
C LEU A 105 -0.12 -1.22 16.44
N ARG A 106 0.79 -0.62 17.22
CA ARG A 106 1.42 0.65 16.84
C ARG A 106 2.28 0.48 15.59
N TYR A 107 3.01 -0.63 15.47
CA TYR A 107 3.81 -0.94 14.29
C TYR A 107 2.94 -1.12 13.04
N ILE A 108 1.77 -1.74 13.15
CA ILE A 108 0.80 -1.88 12.06
C ILE A 108 0.31 -0.49 11.62
N VAL A 109 -0.06 0.38 12.55
CA VAL A 109 -0.47 1.76 12.22
C VAL A 109 0.66 2.51 11.52
N LEU A 110 1.90 2.40 12.03
CA LEU A 110 3.07 3.01 11.41
C LEU A 110 3.35 2.46 10.01
N ALA A 111 3.26 1.14 9.83
CA ALA A 111 3.45 0.47 8.57
C ALA A 111 2.39 0.86 7.53
N LEU A 112 1.11 0.99 7.95
CA LEU A 112 0.03 1.48 7.08
C LEU A 112 0.26 2.94 6.67
N ALA A 113 0.67 3.81 7.60
CA ALA A 113 0.99 5.19 7.28
C ALA A 113 2.18 5.28 6.30
N ALA A 114 3.23 4.50 6.54
CA ALA A 114 4.39 4.44 5.66
C ALA A 114 4.04 3.86 4.27
N PHE A 115 3.19 2.83 4.21
CA PHE A 115 2.67 2.27 2.97
C PHE A 115 1.89 3.32 2.16
N LEU A 116 1.04 4.12 2.80
CA LEU A 116 0.34 5.23 2.14
C LEU A 116 1.32 6.25 1.56
N VAL A 117 2.39 6.59 2.29
CA VAL A 117 3.46 7.48 1.78
C VAL A 117 4.15 6.87 0.57
N THR A 118 4.46 5.57 0.59
CA THR A 118 5.05 4.86 -0.55
C THR A 118 4.11 4.84 -1.76
N VAL A 119 2.81 4.63 -1.56
CA VAL A 119 1.80 4.69 -2.64
C VAL A 119 1.74 6.09 -3.24
N LEU A 120 1.71 7.14 -2.42
CA LEU A 120 1.72 8.53 -2.90
C LEU A 120 3.00 8.84 -3.70
N PHE A 121 4.16 8.41 -3.19
CA PHE A 121 5.43 8.54 -3.90
C PHE A 121 5.39 7.83 -5.26
N ALA A 122 4.92 6.58 -5.30
CA ALA A 122 4.78 5.80 -6.52
C ALA A 122 3.82 6.46 -7.53
N ILE A 123 2.72 7.07 -7.06
CA ILE A 123 1.80 7.84 -7.89
C ILE A 123 2.51 9.06 -8.50
N VAL A 124 3.29 9.81 -7.71
CA VAL A 124 4.06 10.96 -8.24
C VAL A 124 5.06 10.52 -9.31
N VAL A 125 5.82 9.45 -9.05
CA VAL A 125 6.75 8.87 -10.03
C VAL A 125 6.00 8.43 -11.29
N ALA A 126 4.86 7.75 -11.15
CA ALA A 126 4.05 7.29 -12.27
C ALA A 126 3.50 8.45 -13.10
N ILE A 127 3.01 9.52 -12.46
CA ILE A 127 2.54 10.74 -13.14
C ILE A 127 3.68 11.38 -13.94
N LEU A 128 4.87 11.53 -13.33
CA LEU A 128 6.04 12.10 -14.01
C LEU A 128 6.46 11.25 -15.21
N LEU A 129 6.46 9.92 -15.08
CA LEU A 129 6.74 9.02 -16.19
C LEU A 129 5.64 9.03 -17.27
N TYR A 130 4.39 9.27 -16.89
CA TYR A 130 3.30 9.41 -17.85
C TYR A 130 3.48 10.63 -18.76
N LEU A 131 4.10 11.71 -18.26
CA LEU A 131 4.47 12.87 -19.08
C LEU A 131 5.47 12.52 -20.20
N CYS A 132 6.27 11.46 -20.03
CA CYS A 132 7.17 10.98 -21.09
C CYS A 132 6.43 10.32 -22.27
N LYS A 133 5.10 10.14 -22.20
CA LYS A 133 4.31 9.60 -23.32
C LYS A 133 3.98 10.65 -24.40
N ILE A 134 4.41 11.90 -24.23
CA ILE A 134 4.18 12.98 -25.21
C ILE A 134 4.94 12.66 -26.52
N PRO A 135 4.27 12.59 -27.68
CA PRO A 135 4.92 12.28 -28.95
C PRO A 135 5.96 13.36 -29.32
N GLY A 136 7.13 12.93 -29.81
CA GLY A 136 8.25 13.80 -30.20
C GLY A 136 9.22 14.18 -29.06
N LEU A 137 8.71 14.50 -27.86
CA LEU A 137 9.55 14.92 -26.72
C LEU A 137 9.85 13.77 -25.73
N GLY A 138 9.02 12.71 -25.74
CA GLY A 138 9.03 11.63 -24.77
C GLY A 138 10.40 10.96 -24.54
N PRO A 139 11.12 10.52 -25.59
CA PRO A 139 12.42 9.88 -25.42
C PRO A 139 13.47 10.80 -24.78
N VAL A 140 13.48 12.08 -25.15
CA VAL A 140 14.42 13.08 -24.60
C VAL A 140 14.10 13.36 -23.13
N LEU A 141 12.82 13.53 -22.80
CA LEU A 141 12.39 13.73 -21.42
C LEU A 141 12.71 12.51 -20.56
N TYR A 142 12.47 11.30 -21.06
CA TYR A 142 12.75 10.06 -20.34
C TYR A 142 14.24 9.87 -20.06
N ALA A 143 15.12 10.20 -21.02
CA ALA A 143 16.57 10.07 -20.87
C ALA A 143 17.12 10.87 -19.68
N VAL A 144 16.52 12.02 -19.35
CA VAL A 144 16.90 12.86 -18.21
C VAL A 144 16.08 12.52 -16.96
N LEU A 145 14.78 12.28 -17.11
CA LEU A 145 13.87 12.06 -15.98
C LEU A 145 14.11 10.72 -15.29
N PHE A 146 14.40 9.66 -16.04
CA PHE A 146 14.65 8.33 -15.48
C PHE A 146 15.80 8.30 -14.45
N PRO A 147 17.03 8.77 -14.75
CA PRO A 147 18.11 8.75 -13.76
C PRO A 147 17.81 9.62 -12.54
N ILE A 148 17.13 10.75 -12.71
CA ILE A 148 16.71 11.61 -11.59
C ILE A 148 15.73 10.86 -10.68
N LEU A 149 14.68 10.26 -11.26
CA LEU A 149 13.69 9.49 -10.50
C LEU A 149 14.32 8.27 -9.83
N ALA A 150 15.27 7.60 -10.47
CA ALA A 150 16.00 6.48 -9.90
C ALA A 150 16.81 6.91 -8.66
N ILE A 151 17.55 8.02 -8.76
CA ILE A 151 18.34 8.57 -7.65
C ILE A 151 17.42 9.01 -6.50
N VAL A 152 16.34 9.76 -6.79
CA VAL A 152 15.37 10.18 -5.78
C VAL A 152 14.72 8.98 -5.09
N SER A 153 14.37 7.95 -5.85
CA SER A 153 13.81 6.70 -5.31
C SER A 153 14.82 5.98 -4.42
N ALA A 154 16.09 5.93 -4.80
CA ALA A 154 17.15 5.34 -3.98
C ALA A 154 17.28 6.04 -2.62
N PHE A 155 17.28 7.38 -2.61
CA PHE A 155 17.27 8.16 -1.35
C PHE A 155 16.00 7.93 -0.53
N PHE A 156 14.84 7.86 -1.19
CA PHE A 156 13.57 7.55 -0.52
C PHE A 156 13.63 6.20 0.19
N PHE A 157 14.05 5.13 -0.50
CA PHE A 157 14.14 3.79 0.09
C PHE A 157 15.26 3.68 1.12
N ALA A 158 16.38 4.39 0.98
CA ALA A 158 17.42 4.46 2.00
C ALA A 158 16.90 5.12 3.29
N ALA A 159 16.17 6.24 3.18
CA ALA A 159 15.52 6.88 4.32
C ALA A 159 14.45 5.96 4.95
N TYR A 160 13.67 5.27 4.12
CA TYR A 160 12.68 4.29 4.55
C TYR A 160 13.33 3.15 5.35
N TYR A 161 14.44 2.59 4.87
CA TYR A 161 15.21 1.57 5.57
C TYR A 161 15.65 2.03 6.96
N LEU A 162 16.26 3.22 7.05
CA LEU A 162 16.70 3.80 8.35
C LEU A 162 15.52 4.04 9.30
N PHE A 163 14.40 4.53 8.77
CA PHE A 163 13.19 4.75 9.54
C PHE A 163 12.70 3.46 10.18
N PHE A 164 12.55 2.38 9.41
CA PHE A 164 12.07 1.10 9.95
C PHE A 164 13.07 0.42 10.90
N LEU A 165 14.37 0.57 10.63
CA LEU A 165 15.42 0.04 11.49
C LEU A 165 15.39 0.68 12.88
N LEU A 166 15.14 1.99 12.97
CA LEU A 166 15.09 2.72 14.25
C LEU A 166 13.69 2.76 14.87
N ALA A 167 12.63 2.53 14.09
CA ALA A 167 11.26 2.53 14.59
C ALA A 167 11.02 1.44 15.64
N GLY A 168 11.64 0.27 15.49
CA GLY A 168 11.58 -0.82 16.47
C GLY A 168 12.04 -0.35 17.86
N PRO A 169 13.34 -0.02 18.03
CA PRO A 169 13.89 0.47 19.30
C PRO A 169 13.12 1.64 19.92
N THR A 170 12.65 2.56 19.07
CA THR A 170 11.89 3.71 19.53
C THR A 170 10.57 3.28 20.17
N LEU A 171 9.82 2.36 19.54
CA LEU A 171 8.57 1.84 20.08
C LEU A 171 8.79 0.92 21.29
N TRP A 172 9.84 0.10 21.29
CA TRP A 172 10.18 -0.79 22.42
C TRP A 172 10.61 -0.03 23.67
N SER A 173 11.12 1.21 23.52
CA SER A 173 11.39 2.11 24.65
C SER A 173 10.15 2.59 25.41
N GLY A 174 8.94 2.19 24.96
CA GLY A 174 7.67 2.56 25.58
C GLY A 174 7.07 3.87 25.07
N SER A 175 7.67 4.49 24.06
CA SER A 175 7.18 5.75 23.48
C SER A 175 5.81 5.59 22.81
N THR A 176 5.01 6.65 22.84
CA THR A 176 3.77 6.71 22.05
C THR A 176 4.09 6.88 20.55
N LEU A 177 3.11 6.62 19.66
CA LEU A 177 3.32 6.77 18.21
C LEU A 177 3.80 8.18 17.83
N ARG A 178 3.29 9.20 18.53
CA ARG A 178 3.64 10.61 18.31
C ARG A 178 5.07 10.89 18.74
N GLU A 179 5.45 10.47 19.95
CA GLU A 179 6.81 10.58 20.46
C GLU A 179 7.78 9.83 19.54
N ALA A 180 7.41 8.63 19.09
CA ALA A 180 8.26 7.84 18.21
C ALA A 180 8.58 8.58 16.90
N ILE A 181 7.57 9.20 16.27
CA ILE A 181 7.77 10.01 15.07
C ILE A 181 8.66 11.23 15.37
N ALA A 182 8.45 11.91 16.50
CA ALA A 182 9.26 13.07 16.89
C ALA A 182 10.74 12.71 17.09
N ARG A 183 11.00 11.61 17.80
CA ARG A 183 12.35 11.11 18.09
C ARG A 183 13.06 10.67 16.82
N LEU A 184 12.39 9.91 15.96
CA LEU A 184 12.93 9.50 14.66
C LEU A 184 13.25 10.71 13.77
N TYR A 185 12.33 11.69 13.70
CA TYR A 185 12.56 12.92 12.96
C TYR A 185 13.77 13.70 13.50
N ALA A 186 13.90 13.81 14.82
CA ALA A 186 15.03 14.48 15.46
C ALA A 186 16.36 13.76 15.16
N ILE A 187 16.40 12.42 15.22
CA ILE A 187 17.61 11.63 14.92
C ILE A 187 18.04 11.86 13.45
N ILE A 188 17.09 11.78 12.52
CA ILE A 188 17.35 11.94 11.08
C ILE A 188 17.80 13.37 10.76
N THR A 189 17.33 14.38 11.48
CA THR A 189 17.68 15.79 11.21
C THR A 189 18.92 16.28 11.94
N GLN A 190 19.18 15.80 13.16
CA GLN A 190 20.30 16.27 13.98
C GLN A 190 21.57 15.43 13.79
N LYS A 191 21.43 14.10 13.61
CA LYS A 191 22.54 13.16 13.52
C LYS A 191 22.44 12.21 12.29
N PRO A 192 22.14 12.70 11.06
CA PRO A 192 21.91 11.83 9.90
C PRO A 192 23.13 10.96 9.54
N ALA A 193 24.33 11.56 9.55
CA ALA A 193 25.55 10.84 9.18
C ALA A 193 25.88 9.73 10.18
N GLN A 194 25.74 9.99 11.49
CA GLN A 194 25.98 8.98 12.52
C GLN A 194 24.94 7.85 12.44
N ALA A 195 23.66 8.20 12.21
CA ALA A 195 22.60 7.21 12.02
C ALA A 195 22.85 6.32 10.80
N ILE A 196 23.24 6.91 9.67
CA ILE A 196 23.58 6.17 8.44
C ILE A 196 24.76 5.23 8.69
N ILE A 197 25.85 5.73 9.27
CA ILE A 197 27.06 4.92 9.51
C ILE A 197 26.74 3.75 10.45
N ALA A 198 26.08 4.02 11.58
CA ALA A 198 25.74 2.99 12.55
C ALA A 198 24.77 1.94 11.97
N ALA A 199 23.76 2.38 11.22
CA ALA A 199 22.84 1.49 10.52
C ALA A 199 23.55 0.63 9.47
N LEU A 200 24.44 1.22 8.65
CA LEU A 200 25.22 0.48 7.64
C LEU A 200 26.15 -0.54 8.28
N MET A 201 26.84 -0.18 9.36
CA MET A 201 27.71 -1.12 10.08
C MET A 201 26.91 -2.29 10.65
N LEU A 202 25.75 -2.01 11.26
CA LEU A 202 24.83 -3.05 11.74
C LEU A 202 24.31 -3.92 10.59
N SER A 203 23.90 -3.32 9.47
CA SER A 203 23.47 -4.05 8.28
C SER A 203 24.53 -4.99 7.75
N ILE A 204 25.78 -4.52 7.65
CA ILE A 204 26.91 -5.33 7.17
C ILE A 204 27.15 -6.50 8.12
N LEU A 205 27.16 -6.26 9.44
CA LEU A 205 27.31 -7.32 10.43
C LEU A 205 26.19 -8.36 10.30
N VAL A 206 24.93 -7.92 10.30
CA VAL A 206 23.76 -8.80 10.22
C VAL A 206 23.73 -9.55 8.88
N ALA A 207 24.10 -8.90 7.77
CA ALA A 207 24.20 -9.53 6.46
C ALA A 207 25.31 -10.59 6.39
N LEU A 208 26.45 -10.36 7.05
CA LEU A 208 27.52 -11.33 7.15
C LEU A 208 27.10 -12.55 7.98
N VAL A 209 26.54 -12.31 9.18
CA VAL A 209 26.06 -13.37 10.07
C VAL A 209 24.94 -14.17 9.41
N SER A 210 23.97 -13.49 8.79
CA SER A 210 22.89 -14.15 8.07
C SER A 210 23.42 -14.91 6.86
N GLY A 211 24.31 -14.32 6.07
CA GLY A 211 24.93 -14.97 4.91
C GLY A 211 25.63 -16.28 5.29
N ILE A 212 26.43 -16.28 6.36
CA ILE A 212 27.10 -17.48 6.86
C ILE A 212 26.08 -18.53 7.34
N LEU A 213 25.16 -18.15 8.22
CA LEU A 213 24.21 -19.08 8.84
C LEU A 213 23.22 -19.67 7.81
N PHE A 214 22.61 -18.82 6.98
CA PHE A 214 21.67 -19.27 5.96
C PHE A 214 22.36 -20.09 4.88
N THR A 215 23.59 -19.77 4.47
CA THR A 215 24.33 -20.60 3.51
C THR A 215 24.65 -21.98 4.10
N ALA A 216 25.13 -22.03 5.34
CA ALA A 216 25.43 -23.30 6.03
C ALA A 216 24.18 -24.18 6.19
N VAL A 217 23.07 -23.58 6.61
CA VAL A 217 21.78 -24.26 6.77
C VAL A 217 21.25 -24.73 5.42
N THR A 218 21.34 -23.89 4.39
CA THR A 218 20.93 -24.24 3.02
C THR A 218 21.74 -25.43 2.51
N ALA A 219 23.07 -25.42 2.68
CA ALA A 219 23.91 -26.56 2.32
C ALA A 219 23.51 -27.84 3.09
N GLY A 220 23.20 -27.72 4.39
CA GLY A 220 22.69 -28.84 5.20
C GLY A 220 21.35 -29.37 4.71
N VAL A 221 20.40 -28.48 4.35
CA VAL A 221 19.10 -28.85 3.76
C VAL A 221 19.30 -29.54 2.42
N PHE A 222 20.18 -29.04 1.55
CA PHE A 222 20.50 -29.70 0.27
C PHE A 222 21.16 -31.05 0.46
N PHE A 223 22.06 -31.19 1.44
CA PHE A 223 22.71 -32.46 1.74
C PHE A 223 21.70 -33.50 2.23
N VAL A 224 20.89 -33.17 3.23
CA VAL A 224 19.85 -34.08 3.77
C VAL A 224 18.76 -34.34 2.74
N GLY A 225 18.33 -33.32 1.99
CA GLY A 225 17.40 -33.43 0.87
C GLY A 225 17.92 -34.34 -0.24
N GLY A 226 19.18 -34.18 -0.61
CA GLY A 226 19.86 -34.98 -1.62
C GLY A 226 20.04 -36.45 -1.23
N LEU A 227 20.29 -36.75 0.05
CA LEU A 227 20.34 -38.13 0.57
C LEU A 227 18.96 -38.75 0.75
N SER A 228 17.99 -37.98 1.22
CA SER A 228 16.63 -38.47 1.45
C SER A 228 15.89 -38.77 0.15
N ALA A 229 16.21 -38.07 -0.94
CA ALA A 229 15.62 -38.33 -2.25
C ALA A 229 15.80 -39.80 -2.70
N PRO A 230 17.00 -40.36 -2.93
CA PRO A 230 17.12 -41.75 -3.36
C PRO A 230 16.61 -42.77 -2.31
N ILE A 231 16.75 -42.48 -1.01
CA ILE A 231 16.35 -43.41 0.06
C ILE A 231 14.82 -43.54 0.15
N LEU A 232 14.10 -42.42 0.05
CA LEU A 232 12.65 -42.37 0.22
C LEU A 232 11.90 -42.42 -1.13
N GLY A 233 12.61 -42.63 -2.25
CA GLY A 233 12.03 -42.82 -3.58
C GLY A 233 11.87 -41.56 -4.44
N GLY A 234 12.51 -40.46 -4.07
CA GLY A 234 12.71 -39.21 -4.82
C GLY A 234 12.02 -38.02 -4.16
N PHE A 235 12.67 -36.86 -4.07
CA PHE A 235 11.96 -35.59 -4.24
C PHE A 235 11.95 -35.40 -5.75
N GLY A 236 10.78 -35.47 -6.37
CA GLY A 236 10.68 -35.64 -7.81
C GLY A 236 11.58 -34.66 -8.57
N GLY A 237 12.51 -35.22 -9.36
CA GLY A 237 13.37 -34.42 -10.22
C GLY A 237 12.57 -33.62 -11.25
N LEU A 238 13.26 -32.81 -12.04
CA LEU A 238 12.70 -32.04 -13.16
C LEU A 238 11.80 -32.89 -14.08
N GLU A 239 12.07 -34.20 -14.16
CA GLU A 239 11.28 -35.20 -14.89
C GLU A 239 9.86 -35.40 -14.31
N SER A 240 9.67 -35.37 -12.99
CA SER A 240 8.33 -35.42 -12.35
C SER A 240 7.56 -34.11 -12.47
N MET A 241 8.29 -32.99 -12.63
CA MET A 241 7.72 -31.66 -12.88
C MET A 241 7.30 -31.50 -14.36
N MET A 242 7.95 -32.24 -15.26
CA MET A 242 7.68 -32.26 -16.71
C MET A 242 6.63 -33.32 -17.12
N MET A 243 6.61 -34.49 -16.48
CA MET A 243 5.62 -35.55 -16.71
C MET A 243 4.42 -35.36 -15.78
N GLY A 244 3.59 -34.38 -16.13
CA GLY A 244 2.40 -33.90 -15.43
C GLY A 244 1.81 -34.85 -14.38
N GLY A 245 1.68 -34.32 -13.16
CA GLY A 245 1.19 -34.97 -11.95
C GLY A 245 -0.19 -35.61 -12.05
N MET A 246 -0.28 -36.73 -12.76
CA MET A 246 -1.42 -37.62 -12.80
C MET A 246 -1.01 -38.95 -12.19
N GLY A 247 -1.22 -39.10 -10.87
CA GLY A 247 -1.44 -40.44 -10.30
C GLY A 247 -0.68 -40.88 -9.05
N ARG A 248 -0.01 -40.02 -8.27
CA ARG A 248 0.73 -40.51 -7.07
C ARG A 248 0.58 -39.63 -5.81
N GLY A 249 -0.57 -39.75 -5.13
CA GLY A 249 -0.89 -39.02 -3.90
C GLY A 249 0.01 -39.30 -2.68
N GLY A 250 0.82 -40.37 -2.68
CA GLY A 250 1.77 -40.67 -1.60
C GLY A 250 3.09 -39.89 -1.67
N PHE A 251 3.47 -39.42 -2.85
CA PHE A 251 4.75 -38.75 -3.10
C PHE A 251 4.71 -37.25 -2.76
N GLN A 252 3.52 -36.64 -2.87
CA GLN A 252 3.26 -35.25 -2.49
C GLN A 252 3.35 -35.03 -0.98
N GLY A 253 2.98 -36.01 -0.15
CA GLY A 253 3.00 -35.89 1.31
C GLY A 253 4.39 -35.76 1.90
N LEU A 254 5.35 -36.56 1.42
CA LEU A 254 6.74 -36.51 1.87
C LEU A 254 7.44 -35.22 1.42
N ALA A 255 7.16 -34.77 0.19
CA ALA A 255 7.68 -33.50 -0.32
C ALA A 255 7.18 -32.31 0.52
N VAL A 256 5.90 -32.30 0.89
CA VAL A 256 5.29 -31.29 1.77
C VAL A 256 5.88 -31.36 3.19
N ALA A 257 6.09 -32.56 3.74
CA ALA A 257 6.73 -32.73 5.05
C ALA A 257 8.19 -32.25 5.05
N GLY A 258 8.93 -32.49 3.96
CA GLY A 258 10.28 -31.95 3.77
C GLY A 258 10.30 -30.43 3.74
N ALA A 259 9.43 -29.80 2.94
CA ALA A 259 9.30 -28.35 2.89
C ALA A 259 8.92 -27.74 4.26
N PHE A 260 8.05 -28.42 5.00
CA PHE A 260 7.68 -28.04 6.36
C PHE A 260 8.89 -28.09 7.31
N GLY A 261 9.61 -29.22 7.34
CA GLY A 261 10.82 -29.38 8.16
C GLY A 261 11.90 -28.35 7.81
N THR A 262 12.13 -28.10 6.53
CA THR A 262 13.01 -27.02 6.04
C THR A 262 12.57 -25.65 6.57
N GLY A 263 11.28 -25.34 6.53
CA GLY A 263 10.72 -24.11 7.08
C GLY A 263 11.03 -23.93 8.57
N LEU A 264 10.90 -24.99 9.37
CA LEU A 264 11.22 -24.95 10.81
C LEU A 264 12.70 -24.64 11.06
N VAL A 265 13.61 -25.27 10.30
CA VAL A 265 15.05 -25.01 10.44
C VAL A 265 15.38 -23.56 10.08
N TYR A 266 14.86 -23.05 8.96
CA TYR A 266 15.07 -21.64 8.58
C TYR A 266 14.44 -20.67 9.58
N ALA A 267 13.30 -20.99 10.18
CA ALA A 267 12.67 -20.17 11.21
C ALA A 267 13.54 -20.03 12.47
N LEU A 268 14.18 -21.12 12.92
CA LEU A 268 15.10 -21.08 14.06
C LEU A 268 16.35 -20.24 13.76
N VAL A 269 16.90 -20.39 12.56
CA VAL A 269 18.09 -19.64 12.13
C VAL A 269 17.76 -18.16 11.96
N ALA A 270 16.61 -17.85 11.36
CA ALA A 270 16.08 -16.50 11.27
C ALA A 270 15.93 -15.89 12.66
N ALA A 271 15.38 -16.64 13.63
CA ALA A 271 15.24 -16.16 14.99
C ALA A 271 16.60 -15.78 15.62
N ALA A 272 17.63 -16.63 15.45
CA ALA A 272 18.98 -16.31 15.92
C ALA A 272 19.54 -15.02 15.30
N VAL A 273 19.33 -14.82 13.98
CA VAL A 273 19.78 -13.60 13.26
C VAL A 273 19.01 -12.37 13.72
N PHE A 274 17.69 -12.47 13.87
CA PHE A 274 16.83 -11.36 14.27
C PHE A 274 17.14 -10.90 15.70
N VAL A 275 17.50 -11.78 16.62
CA VAL A 275 17.92 -11.39 17.97
C VAL A 275 19.16 -10.49 17.95
N VAL A 276 20.15 -10.80 17.12
CA VAL A 276 21.34 -9.94 16.92
C VAL A 276 20.95 -8.59 16.29
N MET A 277 20.09 -8.62 15.27
CA MET A 277 19.61 -7.40 14.60
C MET A 277 18.84 -6.48 15.56
N ILE A 278 17.94 -7.05 16.36
CA ILE A 278 17.12 -6.32 17.33
C ILE A 278 18.02 -5.69 18.40
N LEU A 279 18.88 -6.47 19.06
CA LEU A 279 19.75 -5.93 20.12
C LEU A 279 20.71 -4.86 19.56
N GLY A 280 21.32 -5.13 18.41
CA GLY A 280 22.18 -4.17 17.72
C GLY A 280 21.44 -2.86 17.41
N SER A 281 20.18 -2.94 16.95
CA SER A 281 19.38 -1.74 16.70
C SER A 281 19.04 -0.96 17.98
N CYS A 282 18.84 -1.65 19.11
CA CYS A 282 18.62 -1.01 20.42
C CYS A 282 19.86 -0.23 20.85
N TYR A 283 21.04 -0.83 20.73
CA TYR A 283 22.32 -0.16 21.03
C TYR A 283 22.58 1.04 20.13
N VAL A 284 22.33 0.92 18.82
CA VAL A 284 22.44 2.04 17.88
C VAL A 284 21.49 3.16 18.27
N TYR A 285 20.23 2.84 18.58
CA TYR A 285 19.25 3.83 19.04
C TYR A 285 19.72 4.54 20.29
N LEU A 286 20.08 3.81 21.36
CA LEU A 286 20.55 4.39 22.63
C LEU A 286 21.76 5.32 22.42
N HIS A 287 22.73 4.90 21.60
CA HIS A 287 23.89 5.71 21.26
C HIS A 287 23.52 7.01 20.54
N LEU A 288 22.60 6.96 19.57
CA LEU A 288 22.16 8.16 18.85
C LEU A 288 21.39 9.12 19.78
N THR A 289 20.63 8.57 20.73
CA THR A 289 19.78 9.33 21.64
C THR A 289 20.46 9.90 22.89
N ALA A 290 21.68 9.46 23.22
CA ALA A 290 22.33 9.76 24.50
C ALA A 290 22.46 11.27 24.83
N ASP A 291 22.63 12.12 23.82
CA ASP A 291 22.83 13.58 23.99
C ASP A 291 21.68 14.43 23.44
N MET A 292 20.50 13.84 23.20
CA MET A 292 19.39 14.52 22.55
C MET A 292 18.36 15.03 23.55
N ASP A 293 17.97 16.30 23.40
CA ASP A 293 16.80 16.86 24.10
C ASP A 293 15.51 16.56 23.31
N PHE A 294 14.80 15.53 23.75
CA PHE A 294 13.55 15.10 23.12
C PHE A 294 12.37 16.02 23.41
N ALA A 295 12.40 16.80 24.49
CA ALA A 295 11.28 17.67 24.86
C ALA A 295 11.09 18.79 23.81
N ALA A 296 12.20 19.37 23.33
CA ALA A 296 12.16 20.38 22.28
C ALA A 296 11.67 19.81 20.93
N ALA A 297 12.08 18.57 20.59
CA ALA A 297 11.66 17.90 19.36
C ALA A 297 10.17 17.53 19.38
N GLU A 298 9.68 17.05 20.51
CA GLU A 298 8.26 16.71 20.71
C GLU A 298 7.38 17.96 20.63
N ALA A 299 7.78 19.06 21.29
CA ALA A 299 7.06 20.34 21.22
C ALA A 299 7.02 20.93 19.79
N ALA A 300 8.13 20.84 19.05
CA ALA A 300 8.19 21.30 17.66
C ALA A 300 7.28 20.49 16.74
N LEU A 301 7.16 19.17 16.95
CA LEU A 301 6.26 18.32 16.18
C LEU A 301 4.79 18.62 16.53
N GLU A 302 4.47 18.80 17.81
CA GLU A 302 3.11 19.14 18.26
C GLU A 302 2.64 20.46 17.64
N GLU A 303 3.51 21.47 17.61
CA GLU A 303 3.21 22.75 16.96
C GLU A 303 3.01 22.60 15.44
N ARG A 304 3.81 21.76 14.77
CA ARG A 304 3.60 21.47 13.33
C ARG A 304 2.29 20.73 13.09
N MET A 305 1.97 19.71 13.88
CA MET A 305 0.72 18.96 13.74
C MET A 305 -0.50 19.84 14.00
N ARG A 306 -0.43 20.74 14.99
CA ARG A 306 -1.47 21.74 15.24
C ARG A 306 -1.70 22.62 14.02
N LYS A 307 -0.64 23.19 13.44
CA LYS A 307 -0.73 24.00 12.21
C LYS A 307 -1.29 23.21 11.04
N THR A 308 -0.85 21.96 10.83
CA THR A 308 -1.38 21.10 9.77
C THR A 308 -2.86 20.79 9.97
N ARG A 309 -3.29 20.56 11.22
CA ARG A 309 -4.70 20.31 11.55
C ARG A 309 -5.56 21.55 11.29
N GLU A 310 -5.10 22.73 11.69
CA GLU A 310 -5.75 24.01 11.41
C GLU A 310 -5.82 24.30 9.89
N GLN A 311 -4.78 23.98 9.13
CA GLN A 311 -4.80 24.10 7.67
C GLN A 311 -5.77 23.10 7.02
N ALA A 312 -5.77 21.86 7.47
CA ALA A 312 -6.68 20.82 6.97
C ALA A 312 -8.15 21.17 7.26
N SER A 313 -8.46 21.75 8.43
CA SER A 313 -9.82 22.19 8.75
C SER A 313 -10.25 23.36 7.86
N ARG A 314 -9.37 24.35 7.64
CA ARG A 314 -9.64 25.47 6.71
C ARG A 314 -9.89 25.00 5.29
N LEU A 315 -9.05 24.10 4.76
CA LEU A 315 -9.24 23.53 3.42
C LEU A 315 -10.55 22.74 3.32
N LYS A 316 -10.93 22.01 4.37
CA LYS A 316 -12.21 21.30 4.42
C LYS A 316 -13.40 22.27 4.42
N GLU A 317 -13.35 23.32 5.24
CA GLU A 317 -14.39 24.35 5.29
C GLU A 317 -14.52 25.10 3.97
N GLU A 318 -13.40 25.45 3.32
CA GLU A 318 -13.40 26.06 1.99
C GLU A 318 -13.97 25.12 0.92
N ALA A 319 -13.62 23.83 0.96
CA ALA A 319 -14.15 22.83 0.04
C ALA A 319 -15.67 22.63 0.23
N GLU A 320 -16.14 22.56 1.48
CA GLU A 320 -17.57 22.47 1.78
C GLU A 320 -18.32 23.74 1.37
N ARG A 321 -17.72 24.92 1.58
CA ARG A 321 -18.31 26.20 1.15
C ARG A 321 -18.46 26.25 -0.37
N ARG A 322 -17.41 25.92 -1.12
CA ARG A 322 -17.46 25.85 -2.58
C ARG A 322 -18.46 24.80 -3.07
N ALA A 323 -18.57 23.66 -2.37
CA ALA A 323 -19.55 22.64 -2.69
C ALA A 323 -21.00 23.09 -2.41
N ARG A 324 -21.23 23.87 -1.35
CA ARG A 324 -22.54 24.50 -1.07
C ARG A 324 -22.89 25.53 -2.13
N GLU A 325 -21.98 26.45 -2.44
CA GLU A 325 -22.15 27.48 -3.48
C GLU A 325 -22.44 26.85 -4.86
N ALA A 326 -21.70 25.81 -5.25
CA ALA A 326 -21.94 25.09 -6.50
C ALA A 326 -23.29 24.35 -6.54
N LYS A 327 -23.75 23.80 -5.40
CA LYS A 327 -25.08 23.18 -5.29
C LYS A 327 -26.19 24.23 -5.40
N GLU A 328 -26.03 25.36 -4.75
CA GLU A 328 -26.99 26.48 -4.82
C GLU A 328 -27.06 27.05 -6.24
N GLU A 329 -25.92 27.21 -6.92
CA GLU A 329 -25.89 27.65 -8.32
C GLU A 329 -26.56 26.63 -9.26
N ALA A 330 -26.31 25.33 -9.07
CA ALA A 330 -26.97 24.28 -9.83
C ALA A 330 -28.49 24.24 -9.57
N GLN A 331 -28.93 24.45 -8.32
CA GLN A 331 -30.35 24.56 -7.97
C GLN A 331 -30.99 25.78 -8.62
N ARG A 332 -30.37 26.96 -8.52
CA ARG A 332 -30.88 28.19 -9.17
C ARG A 332 -30.97 28.04 -10.68
N ARG A 333 -29.98 27.41 -11.31
CA ARG A 333 -29.99 27.15 -12.75
C ARG A 333 -31.11 26.18 -13.15
N THR A 334 -31.37 25.18 -12.32
CA THR A 334 -32.47 24.23 -12.52
C THR A 334 -33.84 24.90 -12.33
N GLU A 335 -33.97 25.75 -11.32
CA GLU A 335 -35.20 26.49 -11.04
C GLU A 335 -35.49 27.53 -12.13
N ALA A 336 -34.49 28.30 -12.57
CA ALA A 336 -34.62 29.21 -13.70
C ALA A 336 -35.05 28.48 -14.99
N MET A 337 -34.51 27.27 -15.23
CA MET A 337 -34.91 26.44 -16.36
C MET A 337 -36.36 25.95 -16.23
N ARG A 338 -36.82 25.61 -15.02
CA ARG A 338 -38.23 25.27 -14.75
C ARG A 338 -39.17 26.45 -14.98
N VAL A 339 -38.82 27.64 -14.47
CA VAL A 339 -39.64 28.85 -14.65
C VAL A 339 -39.75 29.19 -16.14
N ALA A 340 -38.62 29.24 -16.86
CA ALA A 340 -38.61 29.51 -18.29
C ALA A 340 -39.41 28.46 -19.10
N ALA A 341 -39.39 27.18 -18.70
CA ALA A 341 -40.21 26.15 -19.31
C ALA A 341 -41.71 26.36 -19.05
N SER A 342 -42.08 26.77 -17.83
CA SER A 342 -43.49 27.07 -17.48
C SER A 342 -44.04 28.28 -18.24
N GLU A 343 -43.24 29.34 -18.40
CA GLU A 343 -43.62 30.52 -19.17
C GLU A 343 -43.80 30.19 -20.65
N ARG A 344 -42.91 29.37 -21.22
CA ARG A 344 -43.05 28.88 -22.60
C ARG A 344 -44.31 28.04 -22.79
N ALA A 345 -44.67 27.22 -21.81
CA ALA A 345 -45.90 26.43 -21.84
C ALA A 345 -47.15 27.31 -21.73
N ALA A 346 -47.13 28.34 -20.86
CA ALA A 346 -48.22 29.30 -20.73
C ALA A 346 -48.44 30.10 -22.03
N ARG A 347 -47.37 30.61 -22.66
CA ARG A 347 -47.46 31.31 -23.96
C ARG A 347 -48.02 30.42 -25.06
N LYS A 348 -47.59 29.15 -25.12
CA LYS A 348 -48.15 28.19 -26.07
C LYS A 348 -49.64 27.94 -25.81
N ALA A 349 -50.04 27.77 -24.56
CA ALA A 349 -51.45 27.58 -24.22
C ALA A 349 -52.31 28.82 -24.57
N GLU A 350 -51.75 30.02 -24.40
CA GLU A 350 -52.40 31.28 -24.76
C GLU A 350 -52.50 31.44 -26.29
N GLU A 351 -51.45 31.09 -27.03
CA GLU A 351 -51.46 31.03 -28.51
C GLU A 351 -52.47 29.98 -29.01
N ASP A 352 -52.50 28.79 -28.41
CA ASP A 352 -53.44 27.71 -28.76
C ASP A 352 -54.90 28.11 -28.44
N ALA A 353 -55.13 28.82 -27.33
CA ALA A 353 -56.46 29.35 -26.97
C ALA A 353 -56.90 30.49 -27.91
N ALA A 354 -55.99 31.38 -28.31
CA ALA A 354 -56.27 32.41 -29.30
C ALA A 354 -56.55 31.80 -30.69
N ARG A 355 -55.85 30.72 -31.05
CA ARG A 355 -56.06 29.97 -32.29
C ARG A 355 -57.38 29.20 -32.26
N ALA A 356 -57.80 28.70 -31.11
CA ALA A 356 -59.11 28.10 -30.91
C ALA A 356 -60.24 29.15 -30.97
N ALA A 357 -60.07 30.34 -30.37
CA ALA A 357 -61.04 31.43 -30.47
C ALA A 357 -61.19 31.94 -31.92
N ALA A 358 -60.08 32.08 -32.67
CA ALA A 358 -60.11 32.42 -34.09
C ALA A 358 -60.77 31.33 -34.97
N ALA A 359 -60.73 30.06 -34.54
CA ALA A 359 -61.45 28.98 -35.21
C ALA A 359 -62.97 28.98 -34.91
N VAL A 360 -63.39 29.59 -33.80
CA VAL A 360 -64.82 29.76 -33.45
C VAL A 360 -65.42 30.96 -34.21
N ASP A 361 -64.66 32.03 -34.45
CA ASP A 361 -65.09 33.16 -35.31
C ASP A 361 -65.14 32.80 -36.81
N ALA A 362 -64.49 31.70 -37.22
CA ALA A 362 -64.54 31.18 -38.60
C ALA A 362 -65.77 30.27 -38.87
N ALA A 363 -66.66 30.06 -37.89
CA ALA A 363 -67.83 29.20 -38.02
C ALA A 363 -69.12 29.91 -38.50
N ASP A 364 -69.08 31.23 -38.77
CA ASP A 364 -70.24 32.00 -39.25
C ASP A 364 -69.91 32.81 -40.52
N ALA A 365 -69.64 32.12 -41.62
CA ALA A 365 -69.78 32.64 -42.99
C ALA A 365 -69.93 31.47 -43.99
N PRO A 366 -70.80 31.58 -45.02
CA PRO A 366 -71.30 30.44 -45.78
C PRO A 366 -70.30 29.88 -46.77
N ALA A 367 -70.37 28.55 -46.90
CA ALA A 367 -69.60 27.74 -47.82
C ALA A 367 -69.76 28.20 -49.28
N THR A 368 -68.63 28.37 -49.97
CA THR A 368 -68.56 28.22 -51.43
C THR A 368 -67.50 27.19 -51.77
N GLU A 369 -67.98 26.15 -52.44
CA GLU A 369 -67.31 24.93 -52.82
C GLU A 369 -66.48 25.16 -54.08
N THR A 370 -65.15 25.02 -53.97
CA THR A 370 -64.30 24.68 -55.11
C THR A 370 -63.27 23.66 -54.65
N ALA A 371 -63.42 22.44 -55.15
CA ALA A 371 -62.58 21.29 -54.89
C ALA A 371 -61.11 21.53 -55.36
N PRO A 372 -60.10 21.22 -54.51
CA PRO A 372 -58.72 21.10 -54.94
C PRO A 372 -58.38 19.68 -55.46
N PRO A 373 -57.39 19.55 -56.37
CA PRO A 373 -56.91 18.26 -56.84
C PRO A 373 -55.99 17.56 -55.81
N ALA A 374 -56.13 16.23 -55.76
CA ALA A 374 -55.15 15.18 -55.52
C ALA A 374 -53.95 15.44 -54.56
N ALA A 375 -53.93 14.64 -53.49
CA ALA A 375 -52.84 14.45 -52.54
C ALA A 375 -51.46 14.25 -53.18
N ALA A 376 -50.48 15.08 -52.80
CA ALA A 376 -49.08 14.71 -52.84
C ALA A 376 -48.79 13.87 -51.58
N ALA A 377 -48.67 12.55 -51.75
CA ALA A 377 -48.32 11.61 -50.70
C ALA A 377 -46.96 12.00 -50.07
N ALA A 378 -46.98 12.39 -48.80
CA ALA A 378 -45.78 12.50 -48.00
C ALA A 378 -45.24 11.08 -47.77
N ASN A 379 -44.09 10.76 -48.37
CA ASN A 379 -43.39 9.53 -48.07
C ASN A 379 -42.89 9.60 -46.61
N ALA A 380 -43.03 8.52 -45.84
CA ALA A 380 -42.51 8.43 -44.47
C ALA A 380 -41.19 7.66 -44.45
N CYS A 381 -40.27 8.06 -43.56
CA CYS A 381 -39.01 7.35 -43.40
C CYS A 381 -39.25 5.92 -42.89
N PRO A 382 -38.75 4.86 -43.53
CA PRO A 382 -39.04 3.48 -43.12
C PRO A 382 -38.48 3.13 -41.73
N ALA A 383 -37.46 3.83 -41.26
CA ALA A 383 -36.83 3.56 -39.97
C ALA A 383 -37.56 4.20 -38.77
N CYS A 384 -38.20 5.38 -38.95
CA CYS A 384 -38.76 6.15 -37.84
C CYS A 384 -40.14 6.75 -38.12
N GLN A 385 -40.68 6.53 -39.32
CA GLN A 385 -42.00 6.96 -39.80
C GLN A 385 -42.25 8.47 -39.79
N SER A 386 -41.23 9.29 -39.53
CA SER A 386 -41.33 10.74 -39.68
C SER A 386 -41.55 11.11 -41.16
N PRO A 387 -42.38 12.12 -41.46
CA PRO A 387 -42.62 12.56 -42.83
C PRO A 387 -41.33 13.12 -43.43
N VAL A 388 -41.04 12.74 -44.68
CA VAL A 388 -39.85 13.18 -45.42
C VAL A 388 -40.27 13.71 -46.79
N HIS A 389 -39.54 14.71 -47.29
CA HIS A 389 -39.78 15.24 -48.63
C HIS A 389 -39.12 14.34 -49.69
N ALA A 390 -39.69 14.31 -50.90
CA ALA A 390 -39.25 13.39 -51.97
C ALA A 390 -37.79 13.61 -52.44
N ASP A 391 -37.22 14.79 -52.15
CA ASP A 391 -35.85 15.16 -52.53
C ASP A 391 -34.82 14.96 -51.40
N ASP A 392 -35.26 14.51 -50.21
CA ASP A 392 -34.35 14.27 -49.08
C ASP A 392 -33.44 13.05 -49.35
N MET A 393 -32.12 13.24 -49.25
CA MET A 393 -31.13 12.15 -49.36
C MET A 393 -31.01 11.35 -48.05
N PHE A 394 -31.30 12.00 -46.92
CA PHE A 394 -31.30 11.43 -45.56
C PHE A 394 -32.47 11.99 -44.76
N CYS A 395 -33.01 11.19 -43.83
CA CYS A 395 -34.08 11.62 -42.92
C CYS A 395 -33.51 12.62 -41.89
N GLY A 396 -34.08 13.82 -41.83
CA GLY A 396 -33.65 14.87 -40.90
C GLY A 396 -33.86 14.56 -39.42
N ASN A 397 -34.70 13.56 -39.08
CA ASN A 397 -34.97 13.21 -37.69
C ASN A 397 -34.00 12.13 -37.15
N CYS A 398 -33.76 11.06 -37.92
CA CYS A 398 -32.93 9.93 -37.45
C CYS A 398 -31.64 9.69 -38.26
N GLY A 399 -31.40 10.45 -39.33
CA GLY A 399 -30.22 10.31 -40.18
C GLY A 399 -30.26 9.11 -41.15
N HIS A 400 -31.37 8.36 -41.22
CA HIS A 400 -31.49 7.21 -42.11
C HIS A 400 -31.46 7.63 -43.59
N ARG A 401 -30.68 6.95 -44.42
CA ARG A 401 -30.48 7.31 -45.84
C ARG A 401 -31.68 6.86 -46.68
N LEU A 402 -32.26 7.77 -47.46
CA LEU A 402 -33.52 7.54 -48.19
C LEU A 402 -33.32 7.19 -49.67
N LYS A 403 -32.20 7.62 -50.29
CA LYS A 403 -31.83 7.24 -51.67
C LYS A 403 -30.44 6.58 -51.70
N GLN A 404 -30.33 5.44 -52.39
CA GLN A 404 -29.05 4.87 -52.78
C GLN A 404 -28.56 5.53 -54.08
N PRO A 405 -27.28 5.92 -54.20
CA PRO A 405 -26.73 6.38 -55.47
C PRO A 405 -26.64 5.19 -56.43
N GLY A 406 -27.13 5.38 -57.65
CA GLY A 406 -26.87 4.47 -58.77
C GLY A 406 -25.43 4.55 -59.21
#